data_AF-A0A1X1DHD0-F1
#
_entry.id   AF-A0A1X1DHD0-F1
#
_cell.length_a   1.000
_cell.length_b   1.000
_cell.length_c   1.000
_cell.angle_alpha   90.00
_cell.angle_beta   90.00
_cell.angle_gamma   90.00
#
_symmetry.space_group_name_H-M   'P 1'
#
loop_
_entity.id
_entity.type
_entity.pdbx_description
1 polymer ?
#
loop_
_entity_poly.entity_id
_entity_poly.type
_entity_poly.pdbx_seq_one_letter_code
_entity_poly.pdbx_strand_id
1 'polypeptide(L)'
;MESLQATLTRLQETLSELDGVLAEEIKQLSGATIHPVSLQHLSDMKSRLLATVAWHDEQRKQQEDRLQLFAPYQPQPALAAQWSVMLPMIKRASEMNQQTRQLLEMHLQRARHLTCAIDKTAAAPGLYTAGGQSDSNGSTRAYDITI
;
A
#
# COMPACT_ATOMS: atom_id res chain seq x y z
N MET A 1 6.07 26.90 -24.65
CA MET A 1 6.76 26.52 -23.40
C MET A 1 5.71 26.52 -22.31
N GLU A 2 5.49 25.39 -21.64
CA GLU A 2 4.50 25.31 -20.55
C GLU A 2 5.01 26.14 -19.37
N SER A 3 4.17 27.02 -18.83
CA SER A 3 4.53 27.87 -17.70
C SER A 3 4.67 27.02 -16.43
N LEU A 4 5.51 27.46 -15.49
CA LEU A 4 5.66 26.84 -14.16
C LEU A 4 4.30 26.60 -13.47
N GLN A 5 3.36 27.51 -13.71
CA GLN A 5 1.97 27.39 -13.26
C GLN A 5 1.25 26.17 -13.86
N ALA A 6 1.41 25.90 -15.15
CA ALA A 6 0.82 24.73 -15.80
C ALA A 6 1.42 23.41 -15.27
N THR A 7 2.73 23.39 -15.00
CA THR A 7 3.39 22.23 -14.38
C THR A 7 2.86 21.99 -12.96
N LEU A 8 2.66 23.04 -12.16
CA LEU A 8 2.09 22.91 -10.82
C LEU A 8 0.62 22.46 -10.84
N THR A 9 -0.19 22.96 -11.78
CA THR A 9 -1.57 22.50 -11.95
C THR A 9 -1.63 21.01 -12.28
N ARG A 10 -0.80 20.53 -13.22
CA ARG A 10 -0.73 19.09 -13.54
C ARG A 10 -0.24 18.25 -12.37
N LEU A 11 0.71 18.76 -11.59
CA LEU A 11 1.18 18.09 -10.38
C LEU A 11 0.03 17.97 -9.36
N GLN A 12 -0.81 19.01 -9.22
CA GLN A 12 -1.98 18.98 -8.35
C GLN A 12 -3.04 17.98 -8.82
N GLU A 13 -3.33 17.91 -10.12
CA GLU A 13 -4.27 16.94 -10.71
C GLU A 13 -3.79 15.51 -10.49
N THR A 14 -2.52 15.22 -10.79
CA THR A 14 -1.93 13.89 -10.59
C THR A 14 -1.88 13.47 -9.12
N LEU A 15 -1.66 14.40 -8.18
CA LEU A 15 -1.77 14.12 -6.75
C LEU A 15 -3.21 13.83 -6.31
N SER A 16 -4.20 14.51 -6.89
CA SER A 16 -5.62 14.24 -6.62
C SER A 16 -6.02 12.84 -7.11
N GLU A 17 -5.54 12.44 -8.29
CA GLU A 17 -5.74 11.08 -8.80
C GLU A 17 -5.05 10.04 -7.90
N LEU A 18 -3.83 10.33 -7.43
CA LEU A 18 -3.08 9.46 -6.52
C LEU A 18 -3.81 9.26 -5.18
N ASP A 19 -4.42 10.30 -4.62
CA ASP A 19 -5.21 10.19 -3.37
C ASP A 19 -6.38 9.21 -3.55
N GLY A 20 -7.07 9.26 -4.70
CA GLY A 20 -8.15 8.33 -5.03
C GLY A 20 -7.67 6.87 -5.15
N VAL A 21 -6.55 6.65 -5.84
CA VAL A 21 -5.96 5.31 -5.98
C VAL A 21 -5.48 4.77 -4.63
N LEU A 22 -4.84 5.59 -3.80
CA LEU A 22 -4.41 5.19 -2.45
C LEU A 22 -5.58 4.87 -1.53
N ALA A 23 -6.68 5.61 -1.61
CA ALA A 23 -7.88 5.35 -0.81
C ALA A 23 -8.50 3.99 -1.16
N GLU A 24 -8.59 3.66 -2.46
CA GLU A 24 -9.09 2.35 -2.90
C GLU A 24 -8.12 1.22 -2.53
N GLU A 25 -6.79 1.45 -2.59
CA GLU A 25 -5.77 0.49 -2.14
C GLU A 25 -5.94 0.16 -0.64
N ILE A 26 -6.11 1.18 0.22
CA ILE A 26 -6.37 1.00 1.65
C ILE A 26 -7.69 0.25 1.89
N LYS A 27 -8.74 0.57 1.13
CA LYS A 27 -10.04 -0.10 1.24
C LYS A 27 -9.95 -1.59 0.87
N GLN A 28 -9.23 -1.94 -0.20
CA GLN A 28 -9.00 -3.34 -0.57
C GLN A 28 -8.16 -4.08 0.48
N LEU A 29 -7.16 -3.43 1.07
CA LEU A 29 -6.30 -4.03 2.11
C LEU A 29 -6.97 -4.15 3.48
N SER A 30 -7.93 -3.28 3.80
CA SER A 30 -8.71 -3.32 5.04
C SER A 30 -9.89 -4.28 4.98
N GLY A 31 -10.29 -4.72 3.79
CA GLY A 31 -11.32 -5.73 3.59
C GLY A 31 -10.93 -7.12 4.13
N ALA A 32 -11.94 -7.97 4.34
CA ALA A 32 -11.75 -9.33 4.88
C ALA A 32 -11.04 -10.29 3.90
N THR A 33 -11.13 -10.03 2.59
CA THR A 33 -10.53 -10.84 1.53
C THR A 33 -9.74 -9.95 0.57
N ILE A 34 -8.46 -10.25 0.40
CA ILE A 34 -7.58 -9.53 -0.53
C ILE A 34 -7.78 -10.08 -1.93
N HIS A 35 -8.08 -9.21 -2.90
CA HIS A 35 -8.10 -9.54 -4.31
C HIS A 35 -6.72 -9.25 -4.94
N PRO A 36 -5.84 -10.25 -5.12
CA PRO A 36 -4.45 -10.01 -5.50
C PRO A 36 -4.30 -9.33 -6.87
N VAL A 37 -5.17 -9.67 -7.84
CA VAL A 37 -5.17 -9.05 -9.18
C VAL A 37 -5.56 -7.58 -9.14
N SER A 38 -6.60 -7.24 -8.37
CA SER A 38 -7.04 -5.85 -8.19
C SER A 38 -5.99 -5.03 -7.45
N LEU A 39 -5.35 -5.61 -6.43
CA LEU A 39 -4.27 -4.97 -5.69
C LEU A 39 -3.05 -4.70 -6.60
N GLN A 40 -2.68 -5.67 -7.44
CA GLN A 40 -1.59 -5.50 -8.39
C GLN A 40 -1.86 -4.37 -9.37
N HIS A 41 -3.07 -4.32 -9.95
CA HIS A 41 -3.45 -3.22 -10.85
C HIS A 41 -3.40 -1.85 -10.17
N LEU A 42 -3.89 -1.74 -8.93
CA LEU A 42 -3.80 -0.50 -8.14
C LEU A 42 -2.34 -0.10 -7.86
N SER A 43 -1.48 -1.09 -7.56
CA SER A 43 -0.04 -0.88 -7.33
C SER A 43 0.68 -0.39 -8.59
N ASP A 44 0.35 -0.97 -9.74
CA ASP A 44 0.89 -0.54 -11.03
C ASP A 44 0.45 0.89 -11.37
N MET A 45 -0.82 1.23 -11.14
CA MET A 45 -1.37 2.56 -11.36
C MET A 45 -0.69 3.61 -10.48
N LYS A 46 -0.53 3.31 -9.18
CA LYS A 46 0.22 4.14 -8.23
C LYS A 46 1.66 4.35 -8.68
N SER A 47 2.34 3.29 -9.14
CA SER A 47 3.72 3.38 -9.62
C SER A 47 3.85 4.30 -10.83
N ARG A 48 2.89 4.24 -11.76
CA ARG A 48 2.83 5.16 -12.90
C ARG A 48 2.60 6.60 -12.46
N LEU A 49 1.62 6.84 -11.56
CA LEU A 49 1.33 8.18 -11.05
C LEU A 49 2.52 8.78 -10.30
N LEU A 50 3.21 7.99 -9.48
CA LEU A 50 4.43 8.44 -8.79
C LEU A 50 5.56 8.79 -9.77
N ALA A 51 5.73 8.01 -10.85
CA ALA A 51 6.70 8.34 -11.89
C ALA A 51 6.34 9.65 -12.61
N THR A 52 5.06 9.88 -12.88
CA THR A 52 4.57 11.14 -13.47
C THR A 52 4.79 12.33 -12.53
N VAL A 53 4.50 12.18 -11.23
CA VAL A 53 4.77 13.21 -10.22
C VAL A 53 6.27 13.51 -10.14
N ALA A 54 7.14 12.50 -10.14
CA ALA A 54 8.59 12.69 -10.13
C ALA A 54 9.08 13.42 -11.38
N TRP A 55 8.53 13.09 -12.55
CA TRP A 55 8.84 13.81 -13.79
C TRP A 55 8.43 15.29 -13.73
N HIS A 56 7.24 15.59 -13.20
CA HIS A 56 6.79 16.97 -13.02
C HIS A 56 7.60 17.74 -11.97
N ASP A 57 8.04 17.11 -10.88
CA ASP A 57 8.92 17.76 -9.90
C ASP A 57 10.30 18.06 -10.49
N GLU A 58 10.84 17.17 -11.34
CA GLU A 58 12.09 17.41 -12.05
C GLU A 58 11.95 18.56 -13.07
N GLN A 59 10.84 18.59 -13.82
CA GLN A 59 10.52 19.72 -14.70
C GLN A 59 10.39 21.03 -13.91
N ARG A 60 9.77 20.99 -12.73
CA ARG A 60 9.66 22.15 -11.83
C ARG A 60 11.04 22.65 -11.43
N LYS A 61 11.94 21.79 -10.93
CA LYS A 61 13.31 22.18 -10.53
C LYS A 61 14.10 22.80 -11.69
N GLN A 62 14.02 22.22 -12.88
CA GLN A 62 14.67 22.76 -14.08
C GLN A 62 14.13 24.15 -14.46
N GLN A 63 12.82 24.39 -14.26
CA GLN A 63 12.22 25.69 -14.49
C GLN A 63 12.58 26.70 -13.38
N GLU A 64 12.63 26.27 -12.11
CA GLU A 64 13.09 27.07 -10.97
C GLU A 64 14.52 27.57 -11.20
N ASP A 65 15.43 26.68 -11.61
CA ASP A 65 16.82 27.03 -11.90
C ASP A 65 16.95 28.01 -13.07
N ARG A 66 16.15 27.82 -14.13
CA ARG A 66 16.13 28.73 -15.29
C ARG A 66 15.58 30.11 -14.95
N LEU A 67 14.56 30.17 -14.10
CA LEU A 67 13.89 31.41 -13.71
C LEU A 67 14.50 32.06 -12.48
N GLN A 68 15.48 31.39 -11.82
CA GLN A 68 16.05 31.79 -10.53
C GLN A 68 14.97 32.09 -9.48
N LEU A 69 13.88 31.32 -9.54
CA LEU A 69 12.72 31.43 -8.66
C LEU A 69 12.58 30.12 -7.90
N PHE A 70 12.69 30.18 -6.57
CA PHE A 70 12.63 29.00 -5.72
C PHE A 70 11.35 29.02 -4.88
N ALA A 71 10.72 27.85 -4.70
CA ALA A 71 9.67 27.65 -3.70
C ALA A 71 10.17 28.13 -2.31
N PRO A 72 9.39 28.90 -1.53
CA PRO A 72 7.94 29.10 -1.59
C PRO A 72 7.44 30.23 -2.51
N TYR A 73 8.22 30.63 -3.53
CA TYR A 73 7.83 31.59 -4.56
C TYR A 73 7.30 32.92 -4.01
N GLN A 74 7.96 33.46 -2.97
CA GLN A 74 7.61 34.75 -2.36
C GLN A 74 7.38 35.91 -3.35
N PRO A 75 8.10 35.99 -4.49
CA PRO A 75 7.87 37.07 -5.47
C PRO A 75 6.55 36.94 -6.24
N GLN A 76 5.91 35.77 -6.25
CA GLN A 76 4.70 35.50 -7.02
C GLN A 76 3.59 34.91 -6.13
N PRO A 77 2.65 35.75 -5.65
CA PRO A 77 1.64 35.33 -4.68
C PRO A 77 0.72 34.22 -5.21
N ALA A 78 0.45 34.20 -6.53
CA ALA A 78 -0.36 33.14 -7.16
C ALA A 78 0.32 31.77 -7.09
N LEU A 79 1.63 31.69 -7.34
CA LEU A 79 2.39 30.45 -7.23
C LEU A 79 2.60 30.03 -5.78
N ALA A 80 2.85 30.99 -4.89
CA ALA A 80 2.96 30.74 -3.45
C ALA A 80 1.66 30.15 -2.88
N ALA A 81 0.50 30.64 -3.33
CA ALA A 81 -0.81 30.10 -2.95
C ALA A 81 -1.04 28.68 -3.49
N GLN A 82 -0.66 28.39 -4.75
CA GLN A 82 -0.75 27.02 -5.27
C GLN A 82 0.19 26.06 -4.52
N TRP A 83 1.41 26.50 -4.20
CA TRP A 83 2.38 25.70 -3.45
C TRP A 83 1.88 25.38 -2.04
N SER A 84 1.29 26.36 -1.35
CA SER A 84 0.76 26.15 0.01
C SER A 84 -0.41 25.18 0.05
N VAL A 85 -1.22 25.09 -1.02
CA VAL A 85 -2.29 24.09 -1.16
C VAL A 85 -1.75 22.70 -1.52
N MET A 86 -0.66 22.64 -2.28
CA MET A 86 -0.07 21.37 -2.73
C MET A 86 0.67 20.63 -1.60
N LEU A 87 1.38 21.35 -0.73
CA LEU A 87 2.12 20.78 0.41
C LEU A 87 1.28 19.83 1.30
N PRO A 88 0.07 20.20 1.78
CA PRO A 88 -0.74 19.29 2.58
C PRO A 88 -1.23 18.07 1.79
N MET A 89 -1.47 18.19 0.47
CA MET A 89 -1.83 17.03 -0.38
C MET A 89 -0.69 16.02 -0.47
N ILE A 90 0.55 16.50 -0.68
CA ILE A 90 1.74 15.64 -0.70
C ILE A 90 1.93 14.95 0.65
N LYS A 91 1.77 15.70 1.75
CA LYS A 91 1.88 15.14 3.10
C LYS A 91 0.86 14.03 3.35
N ARG A 92 -0.41 14.27 3.00
CA ARG A 92 -1.49 13.28 3.11
C ARG A 92 -1.22 12.04 2.26
N ALA A 93 -0.79 12.20 1.01
CA ALA A 93 -0.43 11.07 0.15
C ALA A 93 0.72 10.23 0.74
N SER A 94 1.71 10.88 1.36
CA SER A 94 2.79 10.20 2.08
C SER A 94 2.29 9.42 3.29
N GLU A 95 1.40 10.01 4.10
CA GLU A 95 0.79 9.37 5.27
C GLU A 95 -0.04 8.14 4.86
N MET A 96 -0.86 8.27 3.82
CA MET A 96 -1.65 7.15 3.28
C MET A 96 -0.74 6.04 2.74
N ASN A 97 0.35 6.38 2.05
CA ASN A 97 1.31 5.38 1.58
C ASN A 97 2.00 4.64 2.74
N GLN A 98 2.29 5.33 3.84
CA GLN A 98 2.80 4.70 5.06
C GLN A 98 1.78 3.73 5.68
N GLN A 99 0.50 4.10 5.70
CA GLN A 99 -0.58 3.22 6.17
C GLN A 99 -0.71 1.97 5.30
N THR A 100 -0.73 2.11 3.98
CA THR A 100 -0.75 0.98 3.04
C THR A 100 0.41 0.02 3.31
N ARG A 101 1.62 0.55 3.53
CA ARG A 101 2.80 -0.26 3.86
C ARG A 101 2.61 -1.08 5.12
N GLN A 102 2.08 -0.47 6.19
CA GLN A 102 1.82 -1.17 7.46
C GLN A 102 0.78 -2.29 7.31
N LEU A 103 -0.30 -2.04 6.54
CA LEU A 103 -1.32 -3.05 6.25
C LEU A 103 -0.74 -4.24 5.49
N LEU A 104 0.07 -3.97 4.46
CA LEU A 104 0.75 -5.02 3.69
C LEU A 104 1.70 -5.85 4.56
N GLU A 105 2.45 -5.19 5.44
CA GLU A 105 3.37 -5.88 6.36
C GLU A 105 2.60 -6.79 7.34
N MET A 106 1.48 -6.33 7.90
CA MET A 106 0.61 -7.17 8.73
C MET A 106 0.08 -8.39 7.98
N HIS A 107 -0.36 -8.22 6.73
CA HIS A 107 -0.85 -9.33 5.91
C HIS A 107 0.26 -10.33 5.59
N LEU A 108 1.46 -9.86 5.28
CA LEU A 108 2.63 -10.71 5.04
C LEU A 108 3.03 -11.49 6.31
N GLN A 109 3.00 -10.84 7.48
CA GLN A 109 3.27 -11.51 8.76
C GLN A 109 2.21 -12.60 9.02
N ARG A 110 0.92 -12.30 8.87
CA ARG A 110 -0.16 -13.30 9.03
C ARG A 110 -0.01 -14.48 8.08
N ALA A 111 0.28 -14.22 6.80
CA ALA A 111 0.52 -15.28 5.82
C ALA A 111 1.70 -16.18 6.23
N ARG A 112 2.83 -15.59 6.65
CA ARG A 112 4.00 -16.35 7.15
C ARG A 112 3.66 -17.19 8.38
N HIS A 113 2.88 -16.65 9.32
CA HIS A 113 2.46 -17.37 10.52
C HIS A 113 1.56 -18.57 10.16
N LEU A 114 0.63 -18.40 9.20
CA LEU A 114 -0.22 -19.48 8.72
C LEU A 114 0.60 -20.57 8.01
N THR A 115 1.53 -20.21 7.13
CA THR A 115 2.41 -21.19 6.48
C THR A 115 3.25 -21.95 7.52
N CYS A 116 3.82 -21.26 8.50
CA CYS A 116 4.57 -21.90 9.57
C CYS A 116 3.70 -22.82 10.44
N ALA A 117 2.44 -22.44 10.71
CA ALA A 117 1.49 -23.28 11.45
C ALA A 117 1.10 -24.52 10.65
N ILE A 118 0.84 -24.39 9.35
CA ILE A 118 0.57 -25.50 8.43
C ILE A 118 1.79 -26.42 8.32
N ASP A 119 2.99 -25.87 8.20
CA ASP A 119 4.22 -26.67 8.17
C ASP A 119 4.42 -27.41 9.50
N LYS A 120 4.11 -26.80 10.65
CA LYS A 120 4.17 -27.46 11.95
C LYS A 120 3.12 -28.55 12.11
N THR A 121 1.91 -28.40 11.55
CA THR A 121 0.87 -29.44 11.59
C THR A 121 1.06 -30.51 10.52
N ALA A 122 1.68 -30.18 9.38
CA ALA A 122 2.10 -31.14 8.36
C ALA A 122 3.37 -31.92 8.81
N ALA A 123 4.27 -31.26 9.55
CA ALA A 123 5.44 -31.89 10.17
C ALA A 123 5.10 -32.63 11.47
N ALA A 124 3.93 -32.40 12.07
CA ALA A 124 3.34 -33.32 13.04
C ALA A 124 2.71 -34.45 12.22
N PRO A 125 3.36 -35.63 12.11
CA PRO A 125 2.77 -36.71 11.36
C PRO A 125 1.51 -37.13 12.11
N GLY A 126 0.35 -36.84 11.51
CA GLY A 126 -0.88 -37.50 11.86
C GLY A 126 -0.62 -39.00 11.77
N LEU A 127 -0.60 -39.61 12.95
CA LEU A 127 -0.60 -41.01 13.32
C LEU A 127 -1.40 -41.92 12.37
N TYR A 128 -0.94 -42.12 11.14
CA TYR A 128 -1.45 -43.11 10.19
C TYR A 128 -0.30 -43.57 9.31
N THR A 129 0.39 -44.63 9.75
CA THR A 129 1.29 -45.38 8.89
C THR A 129 0.47 -46.08 7.81
N ALA A 130 1.00 -46.15 6.59
CA ALA A 130 0.43 -46.82 5.42
C ALA A 130 0.27 -48.37 5.53
N GLY A 131 0.11 -48.88 6.76
CA GLY A 131 -0.14 -50.29 7.07
C GLY A 131 -1.47 -50.55 7.80
N GLY A 132 -2.29 -49.52 8.07
CA GLY A 132 -3.66 -49.72 8.57
C GLY A 132 -3.76 -50.48 9.89
N GLN A 133 -2.95 -50.13 10.88
CA GLN A 133 -3.13 -50.62 12.26
C GLN A 133 -2.93 -49.47 13.25
N SER A 134 -4.02 -49.03 13.85
CA SER A 134 -4.01 -48.25 15.08
C SER A 134 -4.22 -49.21 16.24
N ASP A 135 -3.17 -49.45 17.02
CA ASP A 135 -3.25 -50.16 18.30
C ASP A 135 -4.02 -49.27 19.31
N SER A 136 -5.35 -49.42 19.34
CA SER A 136 -6.18 -48.90 20.42
C SER A 136 -6.37 -49.98 21.47
N ASN A 137 -5.31 -50.31 22.19
CA ASN A 137 -5.41 -51.10 23.42
C ASN A 137 -4.90 -50.26 24.59
N GLY A 138 -5.79 -49.45 25.18
CA GLY A 138 -5.40 -48.59 26.30
C GLY A 138 -6.46 -47.57 26.72
N SER A 139 -7.51 -48.07 27.37
CA SER A 139 -8.37 -47.34 28.32
C SER A 139 -9.21 -46.16 27.78
N THR A 140 -10.47 -46.48 27.50
CA THR A 140 -11.67 -45.70 27.83
C THR A 140 -11.43 -44.45 28.68
N ARG A 141 -11.54 -43.28 28.06
CA ARG A 141 -12.04 -42.06 28.72
C ARG A 141 -13.08 -41.43 27.80
N ALA A 142 -14.34 -41.74 28.10
CA ALA A 142 -15.48 -41.01 27.58
C ALA A 142 -15.35 -39.55 28.01
N TYR A 143 -15.30 -38.64 27.05
CA TYR A 143 -15.61 -37.24 27.28
C TYR A 143 -17.01 -37.02 26.72
N ASP A 144 -18.00 -37.04 27.61
CA ASP A 144 -19.32 -36.49 27.35
C ASP A 144 -19.18 -34.99 27.12
N ILE A 145 -19.65 -34.50 25.97
CA ILE A 145 -19.82 -33.07 25.72
C ILE A 145 -21.34 -32.83 25.68
N THR A 146 -21.89 -32.40 26.80
CA THR A 146 -23.21 -31.75 26.87
C THR A 146 -23.13 -30.36 26.25
N ILE A 147 -24.09 -30.05 25.38
CA ILE A 147 -24.37 -28.71 24.80
C ILE A 147 -25.05 -27.83 25.84
#